data_AF-G7ZJ33-F1
#
_entry.id   AF-G7ZJ33-F1
#
_cell.length_a   1.000
_cell.length_b   1.000
_cell.length_c   1.000
_cell.angle_alpha   90.00
_cell.angle_beta   90.00
_cell.angle_gamma   90.00
#
_symmetry.space_group_name_H-M   'P 1'
#
loop_
_entity.id
_entity.type
_entity.pdbx_description
1 polymer ?
#
loop_
_entity_poly.entity_id
_entity_poly.type
_entity_poly.pdbx_seq_one_letter_code
_entity_poly.pdbx_strand_id
1 'polypeptide(L)'
;MNGVADTPAKPPVQLKIAGDVSFADFRAMSARVEKVMEYHSARMDFVRDAMKSLRSQFGFEAEGENAGNVSLSGEIGKVVERQAASRGGAMPEKSQEVKEWEAEHRSEASPPPEGWDTTSLITLFLPGSQGTDDKQVEIWLDNRAFEKLGAMSADEVKAGLVDMLKGPDAAASQAAVDNGAFGAAMRLDSQHHPEFQQSKARLGFFDPEQGTNAQPWLMIQSRSEPGYVQENAGKLVDTVMSILKEGAAGRAAG
;
A
#
# COMPACT_ATOMS: atom_id res chain seq x y z
N MET A 1 65.38 52.53 29.04
CA MET A 1 63.99 52.59 29.53
C MET A 1 63.09 52.91 28.35
N ASN A 2 62.00 52.24 28.02
CA ASN A 2 61.48 50.91 28.30
C ASN A 2 60.51 50.68 27.12
N GLY A 3 60.72 49.60 26.35
CA GLY A 3 59.74 49.17 25.36
C GLY A 3 58.51 48.61 26.06
N VAL A 4 57.34 49.16 25.76
CA VAL A 4 56.07 48.56 26.17
C VAL A 4 55.70 47.52 25.12
N ALA A 5 55.77 46.26 25.51
CA ALA A 5 55.35 45.13 24.69
C ALA A 5 53.82 45.11 24.59
N ASP A 6 53.31 45.00 23.36
CA ASP A 6 51.92 44.68 23.10
C ASP A 6 51.58 43.34 23.76
N THR A 7 50.58 43.36 24.64
CA THR A 7 50.09 42.15 25.28
C THR A 7 49.19 41.43 24.26
N PRO A 8 49.38 40.13 23.97
CA PRO A 8 48.50 39.43 23.04
C PRO A 8 47.09 39.40 23.63
N ALA A 9 46.13 39.99 22.90
CA ALA A 9 44.72 39.95 23.26
C ALA A 9 44.29 38.48 23.37
N LYS A 10 43.83 38.07 24.56
CA LYS A 10 43.18 36.76 24.74
C LYS A 10 42.04 36.65 23.74
N PRO A 11 41.91 35.53 23.00
CA PRO A 11 40.75 35.32 22.16
C PRO A 11 39.48 35.40 23.02
N PRO A 12 38.38 35.97 22.49
CA PRO A 12 37.16 36.12 23.27
C PRO A 12 36.68 34.74 23.74
N VAL A 13 36.39 34.66 25.04
CA VAL A 13 35.80 33.46 25.63
C VAL A 13 34.42 33.29 25.02
N GLN A 14 34.25 32.26 24.17
CA GLN A 14 32.92 31.84 23.73
C GLN A 14 32.18 31.31 24.96
N LEU A 15 31.26 32.11 25.49
CA LEU A 15 30.26 31.70 26.47
C LEU A 15 29.36 30.66 25.79
N LYS A 16 29.60 29.37 26.06
CA LYS A 16 28.66 28.31 25.69
C LYS A 16 27.45 28.40 26.61
N ILE A 17 26.30 28.77 26.08
CA ILE A 17 25.02 28.65 26.80
C ILE A 17 24.59 27.18 26.68
N ALA A 18 24.10 26.59 27.77
CA ALA A 18 23.57 25.23 27.74
C ALA A 18 22.38 25.18 26.76
N GLY A 19 22.54 24.46 25.64
CA GLY A 19 21.56 24.39 24.55
C GLY A 19 22.02 24.99 23.22
N ASP A 20 23.19 25.65 23.16
CA ASP A 20 23.73 26.14 21.89
C ASP A 20 24.24 24.97 21.03
N VAL A 21 23.53 24.69 19.94
CA VAL A 21 24.01 23.84 18.85
C VAL A 21 25.19 24.58 18.20
N SER A 22 26.37 23.96 18.14
CA SER A 22 27.49 24.61 17.48
C SER A 22 27.18 24.82 15.99
N PHE A 23 27.78 25.82 15.35
CA PHE A 23 27.59 26.02 13.90
C PHE A 23 28.02 24.80 13.06
N ALA A 24 28.93 23.96 13.57
CA ALA A 24 29.28 22.69 12.94
C ALA A 24 28.14 21.66 13.08
N ASP A 25 27.55 21.56 14.27
CA ASP A 25 26.42 20.67 14.55
C ASP A 25 25.16 21.10 13.77
N PHE A 26 24.92 22.41 13.64
CA PHE A 26 23.82 22.94 12.84
C PHE A 26 23.98 22.56 11.36
N ARG A 27 25.19 22.73 10.79
CA ARG A 27 25.46 22.33 9.40
C ARG A 27 25.33 20.84 9.16
N ALA A 28 25.80 20.01 10.11
CA ALA A 28 25.63 18.56 10.03
C ALA A 28 24.14 18.16 10.09
N MET A 29 23.35 18.81 10.97
CA MET A 29 21.91 18.61 11.06
C MET A 29 21.18 19.04 9.78
N SER A 30 21.51 20.21 9.22
CA SER A 30 20.91 20.68 7.96
C SER A 30 21.20 19.72 6.80
N ALA A 31 22.44 19.25 6.66
CA ALA A 31 22.81 18.29 5.62
C ALA A 31 22.11 16.94 5.79
N ARG A 32 21.91 16.49 7.03
CA ARG A 32 21.12 15.27 7.33
C ARG A 32 19.66 15.45 6.90
N VAL A 33 19.04 16.57 7.24
CA VAL A 33 17.63 16.87 6.87
C VAL A 33 17.48 16.95 5.34
N GLU A 34 18.43 17.57 4.64
CA GLU A 34 18.42 17.65 3.18
C GLU A 34 18.40 16.26 2.53
N LYS A 35 19.29 15.35 2.94
CA LYS A 35 19.30 13.96 2.44
C LYS A 35 17.99 13.21 2.71
N VAL A 36 17.40 13.43 3.89
CA VAL A 36 16.10 12.83 4.25
C VAL A 36 15.00 13.35 3.32
N MET A 37 14.95 14.67 3.10
CA MET A 37 13.96 15.30 2.21
C MET A 37 14.15 14.87 0.76
N GLU A 38 15.39 14.79 0.26
CA GLU A 38 15.70 14.30 -1.08
C GLU A 38 15.19 12.87 -1.29
N TYR A 39 15.49 11.97 -0.34
CA TYR A 39 15.02 10.60 -0.39
C TYR A 39 13.49 10.53 -0.40
N HIS A 40 12.81 11.24 0.50
CA HIS A 40 11.33 11.22 0.56
C HIS A 40 10.70 11.84 -0.68
N SER A 41 11.29 12.89 -1.26
CA SER A 41 10.82 13.47 -2.53
C SER A 41 10.93 12.46 -3.67
N ALA A 42 12.11 11.84 -3.85
CA ALA A 42 12.31 10.82 -4.87
C ALA A 42 11.38 9.61 -4.65
N ARG A 43 11.14 9.24 -3.40
CA ARG A 43 10.22 8.15 -3.04
C ARG A 43 8.78 8.49 -3.40
N MET A 44 8.34 9.71 -3.15
CA MET A 44 7.00 10.19 -3.52
C MET A 44 6.80 10.17 -5.04
N ASP A 45 7.81 10.58 -5.81
CA ASP A 45 7.75 10.53 -7.28
C ASP A 45 7.67 9.09 -7.78
N PHE A 46 8.50 8.19 -7.24
CA PHE A 46 8.43 6.75 -7.57
C PHE A 46 7.06 6.14 -7.24
N VAL A 47 6.47 6.45 -6.07
CA VAL A 47 5.11 5.99 -5.72
C VAL A 47 4.09 6.55 -6.71
N ARG A 48 4.18 7.83 -7.06
CA ARG A 48 3.24 8.47 -8.00
C ARG A 48 3.28 7.77 -9.36
N ASP A 49 4.47 7.46 -9.86
CA ASP A 49 4.64 6.76 -11.14
C ASP A 49 4.14 5.31 -11.07
N ALA A 50 4.43 4.60 -9.97
CA ALA A 50 3.90 3.26 -9.73
C ALA A 50 2.36 3.25 -9.70
N MET A 51 1.74 4.21 -9.01
CA MET A 51 0.28 4.36 -8.95
C MET A 51 -0.33 4.74 -10.30
N LYS A 52 0.34 5.59 -11.09
CA LYS A 52 -0.09 5.92 -12.46
C LYS A 52 -0.07 4.69 -13.36
N SER A 53 0.99 3.89 -13.29
CA SER A 53 1.11 2.61 -14.00
C SER A 53 0.02 1.63 -13.57
N LEU A 54 -0.22 1.49 -12.27
CA LEU A 54 -1.28 0.64 -11.73
C LEU A 54 -2.67 1.06 -12.22
N ARG A 55 -2.96 2.36 -12.19
CA ARG A 55 -4.22 2.93 -12.67
C ARG A 55 -4.47 2.59 -14.14
N SER A 56 -3.44 2.64 -14.99
CA SER A 56 -3.51 2.22 -16.40
C SER A 56 -3.75 0.71 -16.55
N GLN A 57 -3.16 -0.14 -15.69
CA GLN A 57 -3.41 -1.60 -15.71
C GLN A 57 -4.88 -1.96 -15.39
N PHE A 58 -5.60 -1.10 -14.66
CA PHE A 58 -7.05 -1.22 -14.43
C PHE A 58 -7.90 -0.51 -15.50
N GLY A 59 -7.29 0.04 -16.54
CA GLY A 59 -7.98 0.69 -17.66
C GLY A 59 -8.41 2.14 -17.41
N PHE A 60 -7.90 2.78 -16.36
CA PHE A 60 -8.25 4.17 -16.02
C PHE A 60 -7.27 5.17 -16.66
N GLU A 61 -7.32 5.28 -17.98
CA GLU A 61 -6.39 6.12 -18.76
C GLU A 61 -6.83 7.59 -18.88
N ALA A 62 -8.11 7.88 -18.65
CA ALA A 62 -8.65 9.23 -18.72
C ALA A 62 -8.05 10.17 -17.65
N GLU A 63 -8.02 11.47 -17.94
CA GLU A 63 -7.65 12.53 -17.00
C GLU A 63 -8.88 13.38 -16.58
N GLY A 64 -8.78 14.12 -15.48
CA GLY A 64 -9.84 15.00 -14.98
C GLY A 64 -10.98 14.27 -14.24
N GLU A 65 -12.18 14.85 -14.24
CA GLU A 65 -13.35 14.37 -13.48
C GLU A 65 -13.86 12.98 -13.93
N ASN A 66 -13.43 12.52 -15.11
CA ASN A 66 -13.72 11.20 -15.66
C ASN A 66 -12.58 10.19 -15.42
N ALA A 67 -11.52 10.58 -14.71
CA ALA A 67 -10.46 9.66 -14.35
C ALA A 67 -10.94 8.74 -13.23
N GLY A 68 -11.01 7.43 -13.51
CA GLY A 68 -11.03 6.44 -12.43
C GLY A 68 -9.72 6.51 -11.63
N ASN A 69 -9.73 6.00 -10.41
CA ASN A 69 -8.56 6.03 -9.53
C ASN A 69 -8.39 4.73 -8.75
N VAL A 70 -7.22 4.53 -8.16
CA VAL A 70 -6.87 3.35 -7.36
C VAL A 70 -6.29 3.81 -6.02
N SER A 71 -6.74 3.20 -4.93
CA SER A 71 -6.11 3.28 -3.62
C SER A 71 -5.64 1.90 -3.18
N LEU A 72 -4.55 1.86 -2.41
CA LEU A 72 -3.92 0.65 -1.91
C LEU A 72 -3.78 0.71 -0.39
N SER A 73 -4.09 -0.39 0.27
CA SER A 73 -3.88 -0.58 1.70
C SER A 73 -3.25 -1.94 1.97
N GLY A 74 -2.37 -2.01 2.97
CA GLY A 74 -1.66 -3.25 3.35
C GLY A 74 -0.42 -3.55 2.49
N GLU A 75 -0.02 -4.82 2.46
CA GLU A 75 1.20 -5.30 1.82
C GLU A 75 1.18 -5.20 0.28
N ILE A 76 0.01 -5.11 -0.34
CA ILE A 76 -0.12 -4.95 -1.80
C ILE A 76 0.58 -3.68 -2.31
N GLY A 77 0.66 -2.62 -1.50
CA GLY A 77 1.44 -1.41 -1.85
C GLY A 77 2.90 -1.73 -2.13
N LYS A 78 3.52 -2.56 -1.28
CA LYS A 78 4.92 -3.00 -1.47
C LYS A 78 5.07 -3.95 -2.66
N VAL A 79 4.05 -4.74 -2.99
CA VAL A 79 4.06 -5.59 -4.20
C VAL A 79 4.07 -4.72 -5.45
N VAL A 80 3.22 -3.68 -5.51
CA VAL A 80 3.16 -2.73 -6.63
C VAL A 80 4.47 -1.97 -6.79
N GLU A 81 5.13 -1.60 -5.69
CA GLU A 81 6.46 -0.99 -5.74
C GLU A 81 7.52 -1.94 -6.31
N ARG A 82 7.53 -3.21 -5.89
CA ARG A 82 8.44 -4.22 -6.47
C ARG A 82 8.15 -4.48 -7.95
N GLN A 83 6.88 -4.44 -8.36
CA GLN A 83 6.49 -4.51 -9.75
C GLN A 83 7.01 -3.29 -10.54
N ALA A 84 6.87 -2.08 -10.01
CA ALA A 84 7.39 -0.88 -10.66
C ALA A 84 8.92 -0.97 -10.83
N ALA A 85 9.62 -1.48 -9.81
CA ALA A 85 11.06 -1.73 -9.89
C ALA A 85 11.42 -2.79 -10.95
N SER A 86 10.68 -3.89 -11.05
CA SER A 86 10.93 -4.93 -12.06
C SER A 86 10.69 -4.45 -13.50
N ARG A 87 9.86 -3.40 -13.68
CA ARG A 87 9.65 -2.70 -14.95
C ARG A 87 10.69 -1.59 -15.23
N GLY A 88 11.75 -1.50 -14.43
CA GLY A 88 12.84 -0.53 -14.60
C GLY A 88 12.65 0.79 -13.86
N GLY A 89 11.63 0.92 -12.99
CA GLY A 89 11.49 2.07 -12.10
C GLY A 89 12.62 2.10 -11.07
N ALA A 90 13.35 3.22 -10.98
CA ALA A 90 14.44 3.36 -10.02
C ALA A 90 13.88 3.63 -8.62
N MET A 91 13.78 2.59 -7.79
CA MET A 91 13.46 2.75 -6.38
C MET A 91 14.62 3.50 -5.71
N PRO A 92 14.38 4.65 -5.04
CA PRO A 92 15.46 5.40 -4.42
C PRO A 92 16.12 4.58 -3.30
N GLU A 93 17.44 4.57 -3.26
CA GLU A 93 18.19 3.87 -2.23
C GLU A 93 18.14 4.64 -0.91
N LYS A 94 17.87 3.91 0.19
CA LYS A 94 17.91 4.47 1.55
C LYS A 94 19.36 4.65 2.01
N SER A 95 19.79 5.90 2.16
CA SER A 95 21.07 6.21 2.82
C SER A 95 21.05 5.83 4.30
N GLN A 96 22.22 5.78 4.93
CA GLN A 96 22.32 5.48 6.36
C GLN A 96 21.61 6.54 7.22
N GLU A 97 21.72 7.81 6.84
CA GLU A 97 21.08 8.93 7.53
C GLU A 97 19.55 8.85 7.51
N VAL A 98 18.98 8.37 6.39
CA VAL A 98 17.54 8.11 6.27
C VAL A 98 17.13 6.96 7.20
N LYS A 99 17.89 5.87 7.23
CA LYS A 99 17.61 4.72 8.10
C LYS A 99 17.64 5.10 9.58
N GLU A 100 18.62 5.93 9.98
CA GLU A 100 18.73 6.45 11.34
C GLU A 100 17.57 7.37 11.68
N TRP A 101 17.21 8.29 10.78
CA TRP A 101 16.06 9.17 10.97
C TRP A 101 14.76 8.36 11.12
N GLU A 102 14.50 7.39 10.24
CA GLU A 102 13.32 6.53 10.35
C GLU A 102 13.32 5.68 11.63
N ALA A 103 14.49 5.24 12.11
CA ALA A 103 14.60 4.47 13.35
C ALA A 103 14.28 5.32 14.59
N GLU A 104 14.76 6.58 14.62
CA GLU A 104 14.45 7.56 15.68
C GLU A 104 12.95 7.85 15.78
N HIS A 105 12.22 7.76 14.67
CA HIS A 105 10.78 8.05 14.59
C HIS A 105 9.90 6.78 14.56
N ARG A 106 10.49 5.58 14.62
CA ARG A 106 9.76 4.31 14.49
C ARG A 106 8.88 4.01 15.72
N SER A 107 9.24 4.51 16.89
CA SER A 107 8.49 4.30 18.14
C SER A 107 7.10 4.94 18.17
N GLU A 108 6.74 5.73 17.15
CA GLU A 108 5.45 6.42 17.04
C GLU A 108 4.41 5.63 16.22
N ALA A 109 4.81 4.52 15.58
CA ALA A 109 3.90 3.72 14.77
C ALA A 109 3.04 2.79 15.63
N SER A 110 1.73 3.03 15.66
CA SER A 110 0.78 2.07 16.24
C SER A 110 0.73 0.79 15.41
N PRO A 111 0.58 -0.40 16.03
CA PRO A 111 0.37 -1.64 15.28
C PRO A 111 -0.88 -1.49 14.39
N PRO A 112 -0.88 -2.11 13.19
CA PRO A 112 -2.05 -2.09 12.34
C PRO A 112 -3.22 -2.72 13.10
N PRO A 113 -4.44 -2.19 12.93
CA PRO A 113 -5.59 -2.76 13.58
C PRO A 113 -5.87 -4.22 13.17
N GLU A 114 -6.69 -4.92 13.94
CA GLU A 114 -7.00 -6.33 13.70
C GLU A 114 -7.52 -6.60 12.28
N GLY A 115 -7.00 -7.64 11.64
CA GLY A 115 -7.33 -8.04 10.27
C GLY A 115 -6.54 -7.30 9.20
N TRP A 116 -6.09 -6.06 9.45
CA TRP A 116 -5.28 -5.28 8.51
C TRP A 116 -3.80 -5.68 8.46
N ASP A 117 -3.32 -6.39 9.47
CA ASP A 117 -1.98 -6.98 9.50
C ASP A 117 -1.80 -8.12 8.46
N THR A 118 -2.89 -8.82 8.16
CA THR A 118 -2.90 -10.02 7.30
C THR A 118 -3.69 -9.83 6.01
N THR A 119 -4.27 -8.66 5.80
CA THR A 119 -5.09 -8.33 4.63
C THR A 119 -4.48 -7.19 3.84
N SER A 120 -4.72 -7.21 2.54
CA SER A 120 -4.51 -6.07 1.66
C SER A 120 -5.77 -5.75 0.89
N LEU A 121 -5.92 -4.48 0.52
CA LEU A 121 -7.06 -3.97 -0.24
C LEU A 121 -6.58 -3.12 -1.41
N ILE A 122 -7.18 -3.36 -2.58
CA ILE A 122 -7.16 -2.45 -3.73
C ILE A 122 -8.58 -1.88 -3.86
N THR A 123 -8.72 -0.57 -3.71
CA THR A 123 -9.99 0.11 -3.95
C THR A 123 -9.95 0.80 -5.30
N LEU A 124 -10.86 0.42 -6.19
CA LEU A 124 -11.06 1.04 -7.50
C LEU A 124 -12.20 2.05 -7.39
N PHE A 125 -11.89 3.31 -7.65
CA PHE A 125 -12.83 4.41 -7.79
C PHE A 125 -13.17 4.52 -9.28
N LEU A 126 -14.35 4.08 -9.69
CA LEU A 126 -14.70 4.02 -11.12
C LEU A 126 -14.89 5.43 -11.71
N PRO A 127 -14.76 5.60 -13.04
CA PRO A 127 -15.00 6.89 -13.69
C PRO A 127 -16.33 7.54 -13.27
N GLY A 128 -16.26 8.81 -12.90
CA GLY A 128 -17.40 9.57 -12.40
C GLY A 128 -17.77 9.26 -10.94
N SER A 129 -16.89 8.60 -10.16
CA SER A 129 -17.05 8.46 -8.72
C SER A 129 -16.50 9.63 -7.92
N GLN A 130 -15.64 10.51 -8.47
CA GLN A 130 -15.13 11.74 -7.82
C GLN A 130 -14.70 11.60 -6.32
N GLY A 131 -14.29 10.41 -5.88
CA GLY A 131 -13.97 10.12 -4.48
C GLY A 131 -15.20 9.91 -3.55
N THR A 132 -16.41 9.82 -4.09
CA THR A 132 -17.62 9.39 -3.40
C THR A 132 -17.75 7.86 -3.41
N ASP A 133 -18.39 7.32 -2.38
CA ASP A 133 -18.60 5.88 -2.15
C ASP A 133 -19.63 5.23 -3.09
N ASP A 134 -20.12 6.00 -4.05
CA ASP A 134 -21.23 5.67 -4.92
C ASP A 134 -20.83 4.87 -6.17
N LYS A 135 -19.54 4.74 -6.49
CA LYS A 135 -19.03 3.86 -7.57
C LYS A 135 -17.67 3.26 -7.26
N GLN A 136 -17.65 2.27 -6.37
CA GLN A 136 -16.41 1.64 -5.91
C GLN A 136 -16.45 0.13 -6.10
N VAL A 137 -15.28 -0.43 -6.41
CA VAL A 137 -15.04 -1.88 -6.40
C VAL A 137 -13.83 -2.15 -5.53
N GLU A 138 -13.94 -3.13 -4.65
CA GLU A 138 -12.90 -3.50 -3.71
C GLU A 138 -12.35 -4.88 -4.05
N ILE A 139 -11.03 -5.02 -4.00
CA ILE A 139 -10.34 -6.29 -4.17
C ILE A 139 -9.53 -6.55 -2.90
N TRP A 140 -9.99 -7.51 -2.13
CA TRP A 140 -9.40 -7.96 -0.88
C TRP A 140 -8.48 -9.15 -1.13
N LEU A 141 -7.31 -9.16 -0.49
CA LEU A 141 -6.29 -10.20 -0.65
C LEU A 141 -5.76 -10.64 0.71
N ASP A 142 -5.61 -11.95 0.91
CA ASP A 142 -4.93 -12.50 2.08
C ASP A 142 -3.41 -12.47 1.85
N ASN A 143 -2.69 -11.71 2.68
CA ASN A 143 -1.23 -11.52 2.57
C ASN A 143 -0.49 -12.86 2.64
N ARG A 144 -1.03 -13.86 3.36
CA ARG A 144 -0.44 -15.19 3.51
C ARG A 144 -0.54 -16.01 2.22
N ALA A 145 -1.49 -15.67 1.35
CA ALA A 145 -1.73 -16.35 0.10
C ALA A 145 -0.95 -15.74 -1.08
N PHE A 146 -0.29 -14.59 -0.93
CA PHE A 146 0.34 -13.87 -2.06
C PHE A 146 1.28 -14.74 -2.90
N GLU A 147 2.12 -15.55 -2.25
CA GLU A 147 3.07 -16.42 -2.96
C GLU A 147 2.35 -17.54 -3.71
N LYS A 148 1.41 -18.23 -3.04
CA LYS A 148 0.63 -19.30 -3.66
C LYS A 148 -0.22 -18.75 -4.80
N LEU A 149 -0.96 -17.67 -4.56
CA LEU A 149 -1.80 -17.01 -5.54
C LEU A 149 -0.96 -16.51 -6.73
N GLY A 150 0.18 -15.85 -6.50
CA GLY A 150 1.08 -15.40 -7.57
C GLY A 150 1.73 -16.52 -8.39
N ALA A 151 1.74 -17.76 -7.90
CA ALA A 151 2.22 -18.94 -8.61
C ALA A 151 1.14 -19.64 -9.46
N MET A 152 -0.15 -19.37 -9.19
CA MET A 152 -1.27 -19.93 -9.96
C MET A 152 -1.43 -19.21 -11.31
N SER A 153 -2.06 -19.89 -12.27
CA SER A 153 -2.51 -19.23 -13.49
C SER A 153 -3.76 -18.40 -13.22
N ALA A 154 -3.93 -17.29 -13.96
CA ALA A 154 -5.14 -16.48 -13.86
C ALA A 154 -6.39 -17.28 -14.27
N ASP A 155 -6.27 -18.20 -15.22
CA ASP A 155 -7.38 -19.06 -15.66
C ASP A 155 -7.87 -20.01 -14.56
N GLU A 156 -6.96 -20.59 -13.76
CA GLU A 156 -7.33 -21.39 -12.58
C GLU A 156 -8.09 -20.55 -11.55
N VAL A 157 -7.61 -19.33 -11.27
CA VAL A 157 -8.27 -18.43 -10.31
C VAL A 157 -9.66 -18.02 -10.82
N LYS A 158 -9.78 -17.66 -12.10
CA LYS A 158 -11.07 -17.30 -12.73
C LYS A 158 -12.06 -18.45 -12.71
N ALA A 159 -11.62 -19.67 -13.02
CA ALA A 159 -12.47 -20.85 -12.99
C ALA A 159 -12.92 -21.23 -11.57
N GLY A 160 -12.12 -20.89 -10.56
CA GLY A 160 -12.43 -21.13 -9.15
C GLY A 160 -13.18 -20.00 -8.44
N LEU A 161 -13.60 -18.94 -9.14
CA LEU A 161 -14.40 -17.87 -8.53
C LEU A 161 -15.79 -18.38 -8.13
N VAL A 162 -16.16 -18.15 -6.88
CA VAL A 162 -17.46 -18.50 -6.30
C VAL A 162 -18.28 -17.24 -6.08
N ASP A 163 -19.53 -17.23 -6.52
CA ASP A 163 -20.50 -16.20 -6.12
C ASP A 163 -20.90 -16.43 -4.66
N MET A 164 -20.39 -15.55 -3.80
CA MET A 164 -20.54 -15.68 -2.36
C MET A 164 -21.90 -15.20 -1.86
N LEU A 165 -22.74 -14.56 -2.69
CA LEU A 165 -24.07 -14.06 -2.29
C LEU A 165 -25.22 -14.91 -2.83
N LYS A 166 -25.03 -15.55 -3.98
CA LYS A 166 -26.09 -16.28 -4.70
C LYS A 166 -25.72 -17.71 -5.06
N GLY A 167 -24.48 -18.15 -4.78
CA GLY A 167 -24.02 -19.50 -5.06
C GLY A 167 -24.54 -20.55 -4.07
N PRO A 168 -24.37 -21.86 -4.39
CA PRO A 168 -24.77 -22.95 -3.50
C PRO A 168 -24.08 -22.91 -2.13
N ASP A 169 -22.85 -22.39 -2.09
CA ASP A 169 -22.04 -22.26 -0.87
C ASP A 169 -22.10 -20.85 -0.25
N ALA A 170 -23.07 -20.02 -0.63
CA ALA A 170 -23.13 -18.61 -0.22
C ALA A 170 -23.08 -18.45 1.31
N ALA A 171 -23.86 -19.23 2.07
CA ALA A 171 -23.88 -19.15 3.53
C ALA A 171 -22.54 -19.52 4.17
N ALA A 172 -21.90 -20.59 3.71
CA ALA A 172 -20.58 -21.01 4.20
C ALA A 172 -19.50 -19.98 3.86
N SER A 173 -19.51 -19.48 2.62
CA SER A 173 -18.57 -18.49 2.11
C SER A 173 -18.67 -17.16 2.85
N GLN A 174 -19.89 -16.71 3.17
CA GLN A 174 -20.13 -15.51 3.98
C GLN A 174 -19.62 -15.70 5.41
N ALA A 175 -19.95 -16.83 6.05
CA ALA A 175 -19.45 -17.15 7.38
C ALA A 175 -17.91 -17.21 7.43
N ALA A 176 -17.27 -17.72 6.37
CA ALA A 176 -15.81 -17.76 6.27
C ALA A 176 -15.17 -16.36 6.19
N VAL A 177 -15.81 -15.41 5.49
CA VAL A 177 -15.39 -14.00 5.48
C VAL A 177 -15.62 -13.35 6.84
N ASP A 178 -16.82 -13.47 7.38
CA ASP A 178 -17.21 -12.79 8.62
C ASP A 178 -16.34 -13.25 9.80
N ASN A 179 -16.02 -14.55 9.88
CA ASN A 179 -15.16 -15.10 10.93
C ASN A 179 -13.66 -15.00 10.63
N GLY A 180 -13.30 -14.50 9.45
CA GLY A 180 -11.92 -14.39 9.00
C GLY A 180 -11.32 -13.00 9.13
N ALA A 181 -10.11 -12.85 8.60
CA ALA A 181 -9.35 -11.60 8.61
C ALA A 181 -10.04 -10.48 7.81
N PHE A 182 -10.70 -10.82 6.69
CA PHE A 182 -11.45 -9.81 5.92
C PHE A 182 -12.62 -9.27 6.72
N GLY A 183 -13.41 -10.14 7.36
CA GLY A 183 -14.52 -9.71 8.22
C GLY A 183 -14.07 -8.88 9.41
N ALA A 184 -12.93 -9.21 10.02
CA ALA A 184 -12.34 -8.42 11.09
C ALA A 184 -11.94 -7.01 10.61
N ALA A 185 -11.23 -6.91 9.48
CA ALA A 185 -10.86 -5.63 8.88
C ALA A 185 -12.10 -4.79 8.50
N MET A 186 -13.09 -5.40 7.86
CA MET A 186 -14.35 -4.75 7.49
C MET A 186 -15.16 -4.27 8.69
N ARG A 187 -15.20 -5.03 9.79
CA ARG A 187 -15.92 -4.61 11.02
C ARG A 187 -15.31 -3.39 11.64
N LEU A 188 -13.99 -3.35 11.73
CA LEU A 188 -13.32 -2.19 12.25
C LEU A 188 -13.61 -0.97 11.38
N ASP A 189 -13.46 -1.12 10.07
CA ASP A 189 -13.54 0.02 9.16
C ASP A 189 -14.98 0.45 8.87
N SER A 190 -15.96 -0.44 9.08
CA SER A 190 -17.40 -0.13 8.91
C SER A 190 -17.94 0.98 9.82
N GLN A 191 -17.20 1.36 10.85
CA GLN A 191 -17.53 2.52 11.68
C GLN A 191 -17.40 3.84 10.90
N HIS A 192 -16.55 3.85 9.86
CA HIS A 192 -16.32 4.97 8.97
C HIS A 192 -16.80 4.70 7.54
N HIS A 193 -16.78 3.43 7.12
CA HIS A 193 -17.05 2.96 5.77
C HIS A 193 -18.08 1.81 5.76
N PRO A 194 -19.37 2.07 6.06
CA PRO A 194 -20.40 1.04 6.19
C PRO A 194 -20.63 0.23 4.89
N GLU A 195 -20.19 0.75 3.74
CA GLU A 195 -20.25 0.10 2.44
C GLU A 195 -19.53 -1.25 2.38
N PHE A 196 -18.45 -1.43 3.15
CA PHE A 196 -17.64 -2.66 3.14
C PHE A 196 -18.41 -3.90 3.60
N GLN A 197 -19.42 -3.72 4.47
CA GLN A 197 -20.28 -4.80 4.94
C GLN A 197 -21.53 -5.02 4.09
N GLN A 198 -21.92 -4.04 3.25
CA GLN A 198 -23.22 -4.01 2.57
C GLN A 198 -23.11 -4.38 1.09
N SER A 199 -22.22 -5.30 0.75
CA SER A 199 -21.95 -5.67 -0.63
C SER A 199 -23.19 -6.22 -1.36
N LYS A 200 -23.37 -5.82 -2.63
CA LYS A 200 -24.42 -6.30 -3.53
C LYS A 200 -23.91 -7.30 -4.57
N ALA A 201 -22.59 -7.40 -4.74
CA ALA A 201 -21.90 -8.44 -5.49
C ALA A 201 -20.60 -8.79 -4.77
N ARG A 202 -20.37 -10.08 -4.54
CA ARG A 202 -19.15 -10.58 -3.89
C ARG A 202 -18.74 -11.89 -4.54
N LEU A 203 -17.58 -11.89 -5.17
CA LEU A 203 -16.94 -13.07 -5.75
C LEU A 203 -15.70 -13.40 -4.95
N GLY A 204 -15.49 -14.66 -4.60
CA GLY A 204 -14.34 -15.12 -3.82
C GLY A 204 -13.60 -16.25 -4.51
N PHE A 205 -12.28 -16.22 -4.43
CA PHE A 205 -11.41 -17.35 -4.73
C PHE A 205 -10.85 -17.88 -3.41
N PHE A 206 -11.10 -19.17 -3.16
CA PHE A 206 -10.73 -19.85 -1.92
C PHE A 206 -9.50 -20.73 -2.14
N ASP A 207 -8.85 -21.10 -1.04
CA ASP A 207 -7.85 -22.17 -1.07
C ASP A 207 -8.50 -23.45 -1.64
N PRO A 208 -8.05 -23.98 -2.79
CA PRO A 208 -8.62 -25.19 -3.37
C PRO A 208 -8.54 -26.40 -2.43
N GLU A 209 -7.59 -26.42 -1.49
CA GLU A 209 -7.39 -27.51 -0.53
C GLU A 209 -8.34 -27.42 0.68
N GLN A 210 -8.81 -26.22 1.02
CA GLN A 210 -9.66 -25.97 2.19
C GLN A 210 -11.13 -25.67 1.85
N GLY A 211 -11.39 -25.29 0.59
CA GLY A 211 -12.72 -24.97 0.09
C GLY A 211 -13.35 -23.71 0.71
N THR A 212 -14.66 -23.59 0.56
CA THR A 212 -15.46 -22.39 0.91
C THR A 212 -15.68 -22.16 2.40
N ASN A 213 -15.19 -23.07 3.26
CA ASN A 213 -15.23 -22.93 4.72
C ASN A 213 -14.03 -22.15 5.30
N ALA A 214 -13.01 -21.88 4.48
CA ALA A 214 -11.84 -21.11 4.89
C ALA A 214 -11.92 -19.65 4.37
N GLN A 215 -11.17 -18.75 4.99
CA GLN A 215 -11.00 -17.38 4.51
C GLN A 215 -10.59 -17.37 3.02
N PRO A 216 -11.28 -16.62 2.13
CA PRO A 216 -10.86 -16.53 0.74
C PRO A 216 -9.47 -15.90 0.62
N TRP A 217 -8.69 -16.37 -0.35
CA TRP A 217 -7.39 -15.80 -0.71
C TRP A 217 -7.54 -14.49 -1.48
N LEU A 218 -8.57 -14.40 -2.32
CA LEU A 218 -8.92 -13.21 -3.09
C LEU A 218 -10.43 -13.02 -3.06
N MET A 219 -10.89 -11.79 -2.91
CA MET A 219 -12.31 -11.47 -2.98
C MET A 219 -12.54 -10.13 -3.67
N ILE A 220 -13.44 -10.10 -4.64
CA ILE A 220 -13.84 -8.91 -5.39
C ILE A 220 -15.26 -8.57 -4.96
N GLN A 221 -15.49 -7.35 -4.50
CA GLN A 221 -16.83 -6.94 -4.08
C GLN A 221 -17.18 -5.52 -4.47
N SER A 222 -18.49 -5.26 -4.50
CA SER A 222 -19.01 -3.91 -4.64
C SER A 222 -20.42 -3.80 -4.07
N ARG A 223 -20.68 -2.72 -3.33
CA ARG A 223 -22.02 -2.31 -2.92
C ARG A 223 -22.73 -1.49 -4.01
N SER A 224 -22.01 -0.59 -4.66
CA SER A 224 -22.56 0.41 -5.58
C SER A 224 -22.66 -0.10 -7.01
N GLU A 225 -21.71 -0.92 -7.44
CA GLU A 225 -21.49 -1.31 -8.84
C GLU A 225 -21.46 -2.84 -9.01
N PRO A 226 -22.53 -3.56 -8.61
CA PRO A 226 -22.56 -5.02 -8.66
C PRO A 226 -22.49 -5.58 -10.09
N GLY A 227 -23.01 -4.83 -11.09
CA GLY A 227 -22.91 -5.21 -12.50
C GLY A 227 -21.47 -5.21 -12.99
N TYR A 228 -20.69 -4.18 -12.61
CA TYR A 228 -19.28 -4.09 -12.97
C TYR A 228 -18.48 -5.30 -12.47
N VAL A 229 -18.70 -5.72 -11.22
CA VAL A 229 -18.03 -6.91 -10.65
C VAL A 229 -18.31 -8.15 -11.48
N GLN A 230 -19.58 -8.41 -11.80
CA GLN A 230 -19.97 -9.60 -12.56
C GLN A 230 -19.43 -9.59 -14.00
N GLU A 231 -19.41 -8.43 -14.64
CA GLU A 231 -18.95 -8.28 -16.03
C GLU A 231 -17.43 -8.28 -16.17
N ASN A 232 -16.69 -7.83 -15.14
CA ASN A 232 -15.25 -7.58 -15.24
C ASN A 232 -14.39 -8.45 -14.30
N ALA A 233 -14.98 -9.36 -13.52
CA ALA A 233 -14.25 -10.23 -12.59
C ALA A 233 -13.02 -10.89 -13.23
N GLY A 234 -13.17 -11.42 -14.46
CA GLY A 234 -12.07 -12.05 -15.18
C GLY A 234 -10.89 -11.10 -15.42
N LYS A 235 -11.15 -9.88 -15.91
CA LYS A 235 -10.11 -8.87 -16.13
C LYS A 235 -9.47 -8.41 -14.83
N LEU A 236 -10.27 -8.23 -13.78
CA LEU A 236 -9.77 -7.84 -12.46
C LEU A 236 -8.82 -8.90 -11.90
N VAL A 237 -9.16 -10.18 -12.04
CA VAL A 237 -8.27 -11.30 -11.69
C VAL A 237 -7.00 -11.25 -12.54
N ASP A 238 -7.10 -11.12 -13.87
CA ASP A 238 -5.93 -11.06 -14.74
C ASP A 238 -4.95 -9.95 -14.29
N THR A 239 -5.46 -8.75 -14.00
CA THR A 239 -4.64 -7.63 -13.51
C THR A 239 -3.99 -7.91 -12.16
N VAL A 240 -4.75 -8.41 -11.18
CA VAL A 240 -4.23 -8.72 -9.83
C VAL A 240 -3.15 -9.79 -9.89
N MET A 241 -3.37 -10.84 -10.68
CA MET A 241 -2.41 -11.92 -10.84
C MET A 241 -1.12 -11.44 -11.52
N SER A 242 -1.21 -10.53 -12.51
CA SER A 242 -0.04 -9.89 -13.11
C SER A 242 0.77 -9.09 -12.08
N ILE A 243 0.10 -8.31 -11.23
CA ILE A 243 0.73 -7.52 -10.15
C ILE A 243 1.49 -8.45 -9.19
N LEU A 244 0.84 -9.51 -8.71
CA LEU A 244 1.46 -10.46 -7.78
C LEU A 244 2.67 -11.15 -8.40
N LYS A 245 2.55 -11.62 -9.64
CA LYS A 245 3.62 -12.34 -10.35
C LYS A 245 4.83 -11.46 -10.63
N GLU A 246 4.61 -10.25 -11.14
CA GLU A 246 5.70 -9.32 -11.44
C GLU A 246 6.32 -8.72 -10.17
N GLY A 247 5.52 -8.50 -9.12
CA GLY A 247 6.00 -8.07 -7.82
C GLY A 247 6.82 -9.15 -7.09
N ALA A 248 6.54 -10.44 -7.36
CA ALA A 248 7.39 -11.54 -6.92
C ALA A 248 8.72 -11.57 -7.69
N ALA A 249 8.70 -11.36 -9.01
CA ALA A 249 9.92 -11.26 -9.82
C ALA A 249 10.83 -10.09 -9.39
N GLY A 250 10.24 -8.93 -9.04
CA GLY A 250 10.98 -7.79 -8.51
C GLY A 250 11.69 -8.05 -7.19
N ARG A 251 11.25 -9.04 -6.40
CA ARG A 251 11.92 -9.47 -5.16
C ARG A 251 13.24 -10.20 -5.43
N ALA A 252 13.36 -10.88 -6.57
CA ALA A 252 14.55 -11.63 -6.93
C ALA A 252 15.64 -10.76 -7.60
N ALA A 253 15.30 -9.52 -7.97
CA ALA A 253 16.15 -8.62 -8.74
C ALA A 253 16.87 -7.54 -7.91
N GLY A 254 16.48 -7.35 -6.64
CA GLY A 254 17.09 -6.39 -5.70
C GLY A 254 17.68 -7.10 -4.49
#